data_AF-A0A6I1W6H3-F1
#
_entry.id   AF-A0A6I1W6H3-F1
#
_cell.length_a   1.000
_cell.length_b   1.000
_cell.length_c   1.000
_cell.angle_alpha   90.00
_cell.angle_beta   90.00
_cell.angle_gamma   90.00
#
_symmetry.space_group_name_H-M   'P 1'
#
loop_
_entity.id
_entity.type
_entity.pdbx_description
1 polymer ?
#
loop_
_entity_poly.entity_id
_entity_poly.type
_entity_poly.pdbx_seq_one_letter_code
_entity_poly.pdbx_strand_id
1 'polypeptide(L)'
;MTSQKPTVLITGATGQIGGDTLRLLQDDDSITVVAAVRSTAKAQPFEAQGIRSVIMDFDKEETLAPALQGIDRVLLVTGYTVDMLRQSKVFVDQAKKAGVQH
;
A
#
# COMPACT_ATOMS: atom_id res chain seq x y z
N MET A 1 -19.00 19.30 -4.39
CA MET A 1 -17.61 18.80 -4.30
C MET A 1 -17.59 17.47 -5.01
N THR A 2 -16.90 17.36 -6.15
CA THR A 2 -16.68 16.07 -6.80
C THR A 2 -15.93 15.18 -5.81
N SER A 3 -16.59 14.16 -5.26
CA SER A 3 -15.95 13.23 -4.33
C SER A 3 -14.84 12.51 -5.10
N GLN A 4 -13.59 12.84 -4.83
CA GLN A 4 -12.44 12.13 -5.38
C GLN A 4 -12.50 10.69 -4.88
N LYS A 5 -12.27 9.71 -5.78
CA LYS A 5 -12.21 8.29 -5.43
C LYS A 5 -11.08 8.10 -4.38
N PRO A 6 -11.33 7.47 -3.22
CA PRO A 6 -10.28 7.23 -2.24
C PRO A 6 -9.15 6.38 -2.82
N THR A 7 -7.91 6.80 -2.61
CA THR A 7 -6.71 6.04 -2.99
C THR A 7 -6.34 5.09 -1.86
N VAL A 8 -6.35 3.78 -2.16
CA VAL A 8 -6.12 2.71 -1.18
C VAL A 8 -4.77 2.04 -1.46
N LEU A 9 -3.83 2.15 -0.52
CA LEU A 9 -2.57 1.45 -0.58
C LEU A 9 -2.71 0.03 -0.02
N ILE A 10 -2.39 -0.97 -0.83
CA ILE A 10 -2.38 -2.37 -0.44
C ILE A 10 -0.93 -2.78 -0.18
N THR A 11 -0.59 -3.00 1.09
CA THR A 11 0.71 -3.60 1.46
C THR A 11 0.65 -5.12 1.32
N GLY A 12 1.81 -5.78 1.21
CA GLY A 12 1.85 -7.22 0.97
C GLY A 12 1.21 -7.64 -0.37
N ALA A 13 1.18 -6.73 -1.36
CA ALA A 13 0.52 -6.90 -2.65
C ALA A 13 0.99 -8.16 -3.43
N THR A 14 2.23 -8.60 -3.24
CA THR A 14 2.76 -9.82 -3.86
C THR A 14 2.48 -11.10 -3.08
N GLY A 15 1.83 -11.00 -1.91
CA GLY A 15 1.43 -12.13 -1.07
C GLY A 15 -0.02 -12.52 -1.32
N GLN A 16 -0.47 -13.58 -0.63
CA GLN A 16 -1.82 -14.12 -0.82
C GLN A 16 -2.91 -13.10 -0.46
N ILE A 17 -2.89 -12.56 0.76
CA ILE A 17 -3.94 -11.64 1.25
C ILE A 17 -3.97 -10.34 0.42
N GLY A 18 -2.83 -9.69 0.23
CA GLY A 18 -2.76 -8.43 -0.51
C GLY A 18 -3.05 -8.61 -2.00
N GLY A 19 -2.55 -9.68 -2.61
CA GLY A 19 -2.80 -9.99 -4.02
C GLY A 19 -4.26 -10.34 -4.29
N ASP A 20 -4.90 -11.15 -3.44
CA ASP A 20 -6.32 -11.47 -3.56
C ASP A 20 -7.19 -10.23 -3.32
N THR A 21 -6.82 -9.38 -2.37
CA THR A 21 -7.53 -8.11 -2.13
C THR A 21 -7.44 -7.19 -3.35
N LEU A 22 -6.26 -7.02 -3.95
CA LEU A 22 -6.11 -6.24 -5.19
C LEU A 22 -6.99 -6.78 -6.30
N ARG A 23 -7.00 -8.10 -6.50
CA ARG A 23 -7.82 -8.76 -7.53
C ARG A 23 -9.33 -8.51 -7.34
N LEU A 24 -9.81 -8.45 -6.10
CA LEU A 24 -11.21 -8.19 -5.78
C LEU A 24 -11.58 -6.70 -5.91
N LEU A 25 -10.63 -5.81 -5.70
CA LEU A 25 -10.86 -4.36 -5.65
C LEU A 25 -10.48 -3.62 -6.94
N GLN A 26 -9.70 -4.22 -7.84
CA GLN A 26 -9.20 -3.55 -9.05
C GLN A 26 -10.31 -3.08 -10.00
N ASP A 27 -11.47 -3.75 -9.99
CA ASP A 27 -12.62 -3.43 -10.82
C ASP A 27 -13.64 -2.53 -10.10
N ASP A 28 -13.35 -2.10 -8.85
CA ASP A 28 -14.21 -1.21 -8.08
C ASP A 28 -13.97 0.25 -8.48
N ASP A 29 -14.91 0.77 -9.26
CA ASP A 29 -14.93 2.15 -9.72
C ASP A 29 -15.09 3.20 -8.61
N SER A 30 -15.33 2.83 -7.35
CA SER A 30 -15.44 3.79 -6.25
C SER A 30 -14.07 4.16 -5.63
N ILE A 31 -13.02 3.38 -5.90
CA ILE A 31 -11.69 3.56 -5.30
C ILE A 31 -10.58 3.54 -6.35
N THR A 32 -9.35 3.87 -5.93
CA THR A 32 -8.14 3.68 -6.73
C THR A 32 -7.14 2.88 -5.93
N VAL A 33 -6.80 1.68 -6.40
CA VAL A 33 -5.86 0.79 -5.71
C VAL A 33 -4.41 1.09 -6.09
N VAL A 34 -3.52 1.03 -5.10
CA VAL A 34 -2.06 1.19 -5.27
C VAL A 34 -1.36 0.02 -4.62
N ALA A 35 -0.47 -0.65 -5.34
CA ALA A 35 0.31 -1.78 -4.83
C ALA A 35 1.63 -1.33 -4.19
N ALA A 36 1.85 -1.65 -2.91
CA ALA A 36 3.15 -1.45 -2.28
C ALA A 36 4.07 -2.65 -2.56
N VAL A 37 5.24 -2.40 -3.15
CA VAL A 37 6.21 -3.44 -3.54
C VAL A 37 7.63 -3.06 -3.12
N ARG A 38 8.50 -4.06 -2.92
CA ARG A 38 9.89 -3.82 -2.46
C ARG A 38 10.88 -3.48 -3.58
N SER A 39 10.49 -3.65 -4.84
CA SER A 39 11.38 -3.40 -5.98
C SER A 39 10.59 -3.12 -7.25
N THR A 40 11.24 -2.43 -8.20
CA THR A 40 10.68 -2.15 -9.53
C THR A 40 10.36 -3.42 -10.30
N ALA A 41 11.18 -4.47 -10.18
CA ALA A 41 10.88 -5.77 -10.78
C ALA A 41 9.55 -6.37 -10.28
N LYS A 42 9.21 -6.16 -9.00
CA LYS A 42 7.93 -6.59 -8.42
C LYS A 42 6.76 -5.69 -8.78
N ALA A 43 7.02 -4.48 -9.28
CA ALA A 43 5.98 -3.57 -9.75
C ALA A 43 5.43 -3.96 -11.13
N GLN A 44 6.29 -4.50 -12.01
CA GLN A 44 5.96 -4.76 -13.41
C GLN A 44 4.64 -5.54 -13.63
N PRO A 45 4.33 -6.61 -12.86
CA PRO A 45 3.07 -7.32 -13.06
C PRO A 45 1.82 -6.49 -12.76
N PHE A 46 1.90 -5.57 -11.79
CA PHE A 46 0.79 -4.67 -11.44
C PHE A 46 0.63 -3.56 -12.47
N GLU A 47 1.75 -2.99 -12.91
CA GLU A 47 1.74 -1.94 -13.94
C GLU A 47 1.21 -2.45 -15.28
N ALA A 48 1.52 -3.71 -15.64
CA ALA A 48 0.95 -4.38 -16.81
C ALA A 48 -0.58 -4.55 -16.72
N GLN A 49 -1.15 -4.53 -15.51
CA GLN A 49 -2.59 -4.58 -15.24
C GLN A 49 -3.19 -3.16 -15.06
N GLY A 50 -2.41 -2.10 -15.28
CA GLY A 50 -2.85 -0.72 -15.04
C GLY A 50 -2.92 -0.31 -13.57
N ILE A 51 -2.44 -1.15 -12.66
CA ILE A 51 -2.40 -0.86 -11.22
C ILE A 51 -1.13 -0.06 -10.92
N ARG A 52 -1.31 1.13 -10.34
CA ARG A 52 -0.18 1.95 -9.87
C ARG A 52 0.59 1.22 -8.77
N SER A 53 1.91 1.29 -8.82
CA SER A 53 2.79 0.75 -7.79
C SER A 53 3.52 1.86 -7.03
N VAL A 54 3.95 1.57 -5.80
CA VAL A 54 4.91 2.39 -5.04
C VAL A 54 5.97 1.51 -4.41
N ILE A 55 7.21 2.02 -4.33
CA ILE A 55 8.30 1.33 -3.64
C ILE A 55 8.17 1.57 -2.13
N MET A 56 8.06 0.48 -1.37
CA MET A 56 7.96 0.51 0.08
C MET A 56 8.60 -0.73 0.69
N ASP A 57 9.39 -0.53 1.74
CA ASP A 57 9.96 -1.60 2.54
C ASP A 57 9.85 -1.24 4.02
N PHE A 58 9.23 -2.11 4.82
CA PHE A 58 9.03 -1.89 6.25
C PHE A 58 10.35 -1.80 7.04
N ASP A 59 11.44 -2.32 6.48
CA ASP A 59 12.77 -2.25 7.07
C ASP A 59 13.58 -1.02 6.61
N LYS A 60 13.01 -0.19 5.74
CA LYS A 60 13.63 1.04 5.23
C LYS A 60 12.66 2.21 5.44
N GLU A 61 12.75 2.83 6.61
CA GLU A 61 11.82 3.89 7.03
C GLU A 61 11.74 5.06 6.03
N GLU A 62 12.83 5.35 5.35
CA GLU A 62 12.92 6.38 4.30
C GLU A 62 11.98 6.12 3.13
N THR A 63 11.53 4.88 2.94
CA THR A 63 10.60 4.49 1.87
C THR A 63 9.12 4.68 2.25
N LEU A 64 8.82 4.80 3.55
CA LEU A 64 7.43 4.81 4.03
C LEU A 64 6.73 6.13 3.71
N ALA A 65 7.37 7.27 4.01
CA ALA A 65 6.76 8.57 3.76
C ALA A 65 6.47 8.83 2.27
N PRO A 66 7.38 8.55 1.32
CA PRO A 66 7.07 8.63 -0.11
C PRO A 66 5.94 7.71 -0.55
N ALA A 67 5.86 6.48 -0.02
CA ALA A 67 4.82 5.52 -0.38
C ALA A 67 3.42 5.93 0.07
N LEU A 68 3.32 6.78 1.10
CA LEU A 68 2.07 7.26 1.69
C LEU A 68 1.56 8.58 1.10
N GLN A 69 2.29 9.21 0.18
CA GLN A 69 1.88 10.48 -0.43
C GLN A 69 0.60 10.33 -1.26
N GLY A 70 -0.44 11.07 -0.89
CA GLY A 70 -1.74 11.05 -1.57
C GLY A 70 -2.55 9.76 -1.35
N ILE A 71 -2.21 8.98 -0.33
CA ILE A 71 -2.95 7.79 0.08
C ILE A 71 -4.01 8.18 1.11
N ASP A 72 -5.27 7.80 0.85
CA ASP A 72 -6.39 8.07 1.75
C ASP A 72 -6.59 6.93 2.75
N ARG A 73 -6.36 5.69 2.32
CA ARG A 73 -6.58 4.47 3.12
C ARG A 73 -5.49 3.43 2.91
N VAL A 74 -5.25 2.58 3.90
CA VAL A 74 -4.25 1.51 3.82
C VAL A 74 -4.81 0.16 4.27
N LEU A 75 -4.52 -0.90 3.52
CA LEU A 75 -4.52 -2.26 4.05
C LEU A 75 -3.10 -2.64 4.52
N LEU A 76 -2.91 -2.69 5.85
CA LEU A 76 -1.64 -3.07 6.47
C LEU A 76 -1.56 -4.59 6.66
N VAL A 77 -0.67 -5.23 5.90
CA VAL A 77 -0.35 -6.65 5.93
C VAL A 77 1.15 -6.80 6.16
N THR A 78 1.53 -7.09 7.40
CA THR A 78 2.91 -7.35 7.79
C THR A 78 3.22 -8.84 7.79
N GLY A 79 4.48 -9.19 7.57
CA GLY A 79 4.95 -10.57 7.78
C GLY A 79 4.96 -10.91 9.27
N TYR A 80 4.67 -12.16 9.61
CA TYR A 80 4.73 -12.64 10.99
C TYR A 80 6.18 -12.94 11.38
N THR A 81 6.84 -11.93 11.96
CA THR A 81 8.25 -11.98 12.39
C THR A 81 8.41 -11.22 13.71
N VAL A 82 9.59 -11.33 14.33
CA VAL A 82 9.94 -10.56 15.54
C VAL A 82 9.89 -9.03 15.30
N ASP A 83 10.12 -8.60 14.05
CA ASP A 83 10.08 -7.19 13.65
C ASP A 83 8.66 -6.65 13.45
N MET A 84 7.65 -7.52 13.39
CA MET A 84 6.27 -7.15 13.03
C MET A 84 5.74 -5.97 13.85
N LEU A 85 5.94 -5.98 15.17
CA LEU A 85 5.46 -4.91 16.04
C LEU A 85 6.13 -3.57 15.73
N ARG A 86 7.45 -3.57 15.53
CA ARG A 86 8.23 -2.38 15.16
C ARG A 86 7.77 -1.84 13.81
N GLN A 87 7.70 -2.71 12.80
CA GLN A 87 7.30 -2.38 11.44
C GLN A 87 5.89 -1.76 11.40
N SER A 88 4.91 -2.40 12.05
CA SER A 88 3.54 -1.91 12.13
C SER A 88 3.46 -0.56 12.84
N LYS A 89 4.18 -0.39 13.95
CA LYS A 89 4.19 0.88 14.69
C LYS A 89 4.75 2.02 13.84
N VAL A 90 5.93 1.83 13.26
CA VAL A 90 6.58 2.87 12.44
C VAL A 90 5.71 3.22 11.24
N PHE A 91 5.13 2.21 10.59
CA PHE A 91 4.21 2.43 9.48
C PHE A 91 2.99 3.27 9.88
N VAL A 92 2.30 2.91 10.98
CA VAL A 92 1.13 3.66 11.46
C VAL A 92 1.50 5.09 11.85
N ASP A 93 2.66 5.30 12.47
CA ASP A 93 3.16 6.64 12.81
C ASP A 93 3.38 7.49 11.54
N GLN A 94 3.90 6.90 10.45
CA GLN A 94 4.06 7.59 9.16
C GLN A 94 2.73 7.80 8.43
N ALA A 95 1.82 6.82 8.47
CA ALA A 95 0.48 6.94 7.88
C ALA A 95 -0.31 8.09 8.52
N LYS A 96 -0.23 8.21 9.85
CA LYS A 96 -0.82 9.32 10.59
C LYS A 96 -0.24 10.67 10.17
N LYS A 97 1.10 10.77 10.01
CA LYS A 97 1.75 12.00 9.53
C LYS A 97 1.37 12.36 8.09
N ALA A 98 1.16 11.36 7.24
CA ALA A 98 0.74 11.54 5.86
C ALA A 98 -0.74 11.89 5.70
N GLY A 99 -1.54 11.81 6.77
CA GLY A 99 -2.96 12.12 6.74
C GLY A 99 -3.84 10.99 6.21
N VAL A 100 -3.36 9.74 6.27
CA VAL A 100 -4.18 8.55 5.99
C VAL A 100 -5.35 8.50 6.98
N GLN A 101 -6.55 8.27 6.47
CA GLN A 101 -7.80 8.37 7.21
C GLN A 101 -8.35 7.01 7.67
N HIS A 102 -7.90 5.91 7.05
CA HIS A 102 -8.39 4.57 7.35
C HIS A 102 -7.30 3.51 7.17
#